data_AF-A0A4U5Q666-F1
#
_entry.id   AF-A0A4U5Q666-F1
#
_cell.length_a   1.000
_cell.length_b   1.000
_cell.length_c   1.000
_cell.angle_alpha   90.00
_cell.angle_beta   90.00
_cell.angle_gamma   90.00
#
_symmetry.space_group_name_H-M   'P 1'
#
loop_
_entity.id
_entity.type
_entity.pdbx_description
1 polymer ?
#
loop_
_entity_poly.entity_id
_entity_poly.type
_entity_poly.pdbx_seq_one_letter_code
_entity_poly.pdbx_strand_id
1 'polypeptide(L)'
;MLGISKHEEAPATPQRPLSPNGGGLFTDGPNSNFIRSWFMTHYKDDEGTNELSFQEWTQQMRDMLESRKRGDFAFREKDFKTAIDCYSQFIDVGTMVSPTVFARRSLCFLLCDQPDAALRDAMQAQCVYPDWPTAFYMQSVALAKLDMHNDAAGYVE
;
A
#
# COMPACT_ATOMS: atom_id res chain seq x y z
N MET A 1 45.93 -27.36 0.94
CA MET A 1 45.65 -26.79 2.28
C MET A 1 44.78 -25.56 2.05
N LEU A 2 43.45 -25.66 2.16
CA LEU A 2 42.60 -25.48 3.36
C LEU A 2 42.62 -24.06 3.95
N GLY A 3 41.45 -23.41 3.98
CA GLY A 3 41.17 -22.26 4.86
C GLY A 3 40.02 -21.36 4.39
N ILE A 4 38.79 -21.60 4.87
CA ILE A 4 37.57 -20.79 4.66
C ILE A 4 37.34 -19.88 5.90
N SER A 5 36.57 -18.80 5.71
CA SER A 5 35.73 -18.06 6.69
C SER A 5 36.40 -16.91 7.46
N LYS A 6 35.75 -15.77 7.76
CA LYS A 6 34.35 -15.54 8.12
C LYS A 6 33.96 -14.05 7.94
N HIS A 7 32.65 -13.84 7.88
CA HIS A 7 31.90 -12.59 7.77
C HIS A 7 32.13 -11.62 8.95
N GLU A 8 32.13 -10.32 8.65
CA GLU A 8 32.28 -9.20 9.58
C GLU A 8 30.92 -8.87 10.25
N GLU A 9 30.94 -8.76 11.58
CA GLU A 9 29.79 -8.52 12.47
C GLU A 9 29.84 -7.06 12.97
N ALA A 10 28.72 -6.35 12.91
CA ALA A 10 28.55 -4.96 13.33
C ALA A 10 28.44 -4.80 14.87
N PRO A 11 28.56 -3.58 15.45
CA PRO A 11 29.24 -3.34 16.72
C PRO A 11 28.41 -3.57 17.98
N ALA A 12 29.15 -3.80 19.07
CA ALA A 12 28.69 -4.14 20.40
C ALA A 12 27.97 -3.01 21.16
N THR A 13 26.82 -3.33 21.74
CA THR A 13 26.12 -2.55 22.77
C THR A 13 26.69 -2.89 24.18
N PRO A 14 26.70 -1.95 25.15
CA PRO A 14 27.56 -2.03 26.34
C PRO A 14 27.25 -3.21 27.29
N GLN A 15 28.32 -3.88 27.69
CA GLN A 15 28.36 -4.93 28.71
C GLN A 15 27.92 -4.40 30.08
N ARG A 16 26.82 -4.93 30.62
CA ARG A 16 26.47 -4.82 32.05
C ARG A 16 26.93 -6.11 32.74
N PRO A 17 27.61 -6.04 33.90
CA PRO A 17 28.33 -7.18 34.46
C PRO A 17 27.38 -8.30 34.88
N LEU A 18 27.72 -9.52 34.45
CA LEU A 18 27.07 -10.77 34.82
C LEU A 18 27.39 -11.10 36.28
N SER A 19 26.36 -11.23 37.11
CA SER A 19 26.47 -11.87 38.42
C SER A 19 26.46 -13.39 38.27
N PRO A 20 27.28 -14.11 39.05
CA PRO A 20 27.45 -15.56 38.92
C PRO A 20 26.40 -16.28 39.77
N ASN A 21 25.37 -16.84 39.13
CA ASN A 21 24.79 -18.15 39.42
C ASN A 21 23.46 -18.29 38.68
N GLY A 22 23.30 -19.43 38.01
CA GLY A 22 22.06 -19.81 37.36
C GLY A 22 20.93 -20.05 38.37
N GLY A 23 19.70 -19.86 37.90
CA GLY A 23 18.49 -20.25 38.61
C GLY A 23 17.38 -19.20 38.51
N GLY A 24 16.37 -19.51 37.71
CA GLY A 24 14.99 -19.09 37.96
C GLY A 24 14.64 -17.64 37.67
N LEU A 25 14.37 -17.31 36.40
CA LEU A 25 13.41 -16.24 36.08
C LEU A 25 12.34 -16.73 35.11
N PHE A 26 11.65 -17.79 35.51
CA PHE A 26 10.21 -17.87 35.30
C PHE A 26 9.67 -18.20 36.68
N THR A 27 9.09 -17.21 37.33
CA THR A 27 8.37 -17.44 38.58
C THR A 27 7.30 -18.49 38.31
N ASP A 28 7.50 -19.70 38.85
CA ASP A 28 6.59 -20.84 38.80
C ASP A 28 5.30 -20.53 39.56
N GLY A 29 4.50 -19.62 39.01
CA GLY A 29 3.12 -19.39 39.42
C GLY A 29 2.18 -20.28 38.61
N PRO A 30 1.02 -20.69 39.16
CA PRO A 30 0.05 -21.57 38.50
C PRO A 30 -0.50 -21.04 37.17
N ASN A 31 -0.18 -19.80 36.81
CA ASN A 31 -0.59 -19.12 35.59
C ASN A 31 0.40 -19.30 34.41
N SER A 32 1.64 -19.75 34.65
CA SER A 32 2.67 -19.90 33.60
C SER A 32 2.34 -21.04 32.63
N ASN A 33 1.88 -22.18 33.15
CA ASN A 33 1.43 -23.30 32.33
C ASN A 33 0.16 -22.99 31.55
N PHE A 34 -0.72 -22.17 32.13
CA PHE A 34 -1.94 -21.72 31.45
C PHE A 34 -1.61 -20.79 30.29
N ILE A 35 -0.76 -19.78 30.51
CA ILE A 35 -0.32 -18.85 29.46
C ILE A 35 0.43 -19.61 28.35
N ARG A 36 1.35 -20.52 28.71
CA ARG A 36 2.08 -21.35 27.73
C ARG A 36 1.14 -22.25 26.94
N SER A 37 0.17 -22.88 27.61
CA SER A 37 -0.87 -23.67 26.97
C SER A 37 -1.69 -22.80 26.01
N TRP A 38 -2.12 -21.61 26.44
CA TRP A 38 -2.93 -20.71 25.63
C TRP A 38 -2.20 -20.22 24.38
N PHE A 39 -0.94 -19.79 24.51
CA PHE A 39 -0.10 -19.40 23.38
C PHE A 39 0.17 -20.56 22.40
N MET A 40 0.42 -21.79 22.90
CA MET A 40 0.68 -22.94 22.03
C MET A 40 -0.60 -23.55 21.43
N THR A 41 -1.75 -23.40 22.09
CA THR A 41 -3.04 -23.90 21.59
C THR A 41 -3.59 -22.98 20.51
N HIS A 42 -3.48 -21.66 20.67
CA HIS A 42 -3.94 -20.69 19.66
C HIS A 42 -3.10 -20.69 18.37
N TYR A 43 -1.81 -21.04 18.43
CA TYR A 43 -0.97 -21.11 17.23
C TYR A 43 -1.10 -22.42 16.44
N LYS A 44 -1.62 -23.49 17.06
CA LYS A 44 -1.73 -24.82 16.44
C LYS A 44 -2.93 -24.97 15.51
N ASP A 45 -4.01 -24.23 15.75
CA ASP A 45 -5.19 -24.25 14.87
C ASP A 45 -4.99 -23.40 13.59
N ASP A 46 -3.92 -22.60 13.52
CA ASP A 46 -3.63 -21.68 12.42
C ASP A 46 -2.60 -22.23 11.39
N GLU A 47 -2.05 -23.44 11.58
CA GLU A 47 -1.08 -24.01 10.63
C GLU A 47 -1.66 -24.19 9.22
N GLY A 48 -2.98 -24.41 9.08
CA GLY A 48 -3.68 -24.44 7.79
C GLY A 48 -4.21 -23.09 7.30
N THR A 49 -4.46 -22.14 8.20
CA THR A 49 -4.97 -20.79 7.86
C THR A 49 -3.84 -19.91 7.32
N ASN A 50 -2.59 -20.15 7.73
CA ASN A 50 -1.44 -19.36 7.29
C ASN A 50 -0.97 -19.68 5.86
N GLU A 51 -1.14 -20.93 5.38
CA GLU A 51 -0.89 -21.26 3.96
C GLU A 51 -2.02 -20.73 3.06
N LEU A 52 -3.27 -20.78 3.53
CA LEU A 52 -4.39 -20.11 2.87
C LEU A 52 -4.15 -18.60 2.77
N SER A 53 -3.64 -17.96 3.82
CA SER A 53 -3.38 -16.51 3.82
C SER A 53 -2.29 -16.09 2.83
N PHE A 54 -1.21 -16.84 2.67
CA PHE A 54 -0.18 -16.53 1.67
C PHE A 54 -0.70 -16.77 0.25
N GLN A 55 -1.39 -17.87 0.00
CA GLN A 55 -1.99 -18.14 -1.31
C GLN A 55 -3.04 -17.07 -1.68
N GLU A 56 -3.90 -16.69 -0.74
CA GLU A 56 -4.89 -15.63 -0.89
C GLU A 56 -4.23 -14.27 -1.13
N TRP A 57 -3.19 -13.92 -0.35
CA TRP A 57 -2.43 -12.69 -0.55
C TRP A 57 -1.78 -12.64 -1.93
N THR A 58 -1.17 -13.75 -2.39
CA THR A 58 -0.60 -13.79 -3.75
C THR A 58 -1.67 -13.70 -4.82
N GLN A 59 -2.86 -14.27 -4.60
CA GLN A 59 -3.99 -14.16 -5.52
C GLN A 59 -4.51 -12.72 -5.58
N GLN A 60 -4.72 -12.09 -4.43
CA GLN A 60 -5.11 -10.68 -4.32
C GLN A 60 -4.11 -9.75 -5.02
N MET A 61 -2.81 -10.00 -4.82
CA MET A 61 -1.74 -9.27 -5.53
C MET A 61 -1.82 -9.48 -7.04
N ARG A 62 -2.03 -10.72 -7.52
CA ARG A 62 -2.19 -11.01 -8.94
C ARG A 62 -3.40 -10.27 -9.53
N ASP A 63 -4.55 -10.35 -8.88
CA ASP A 63 -5.79 -9.73 -9.35
C ASP A 63 -5.70 -8.20 -9.37
N MET A 64 -5.06 -7.61 -8.36
CA MET A 64 -4.71 -6.19 -8.35
C MET A 64 -3.85 -5.81 -9.57
N LEU A 65 -2.72 -6.51 -9.78
CA LEU A 65 -1.82 -6.18 -10.89
C LEU A 65 -2.52 -6.37 -12.25
N GLU A 66 -3.39 -7.36 -12.38
CA GLU A 66 -4.18 -7.57 -13.59
C GLU A 66 -5.18 -6.43 -13.81
N SER A 67 -5.83 -5.94 -12.75
CA SER A 67 -6.70 -4.76 -12.82
C SER A 67 -5.95 -3.53 -13.31
N ARG A 68 -4.74 -3.28 -12.79
CA ARG A 68 -3.86 -2.21 -13.30
C ARG A 68 -3.52 -2.38 -14.78
N LYS A 69 -3.17 -3.58 -15.22
CA LYS A 69 -2.86 -3.86 -16.64
C LYS A 69 -4.07 -3.62 -17.54
N ARG A 70 -5.26 -4.05 -17.10
CA ARG A 70 -6.52 -3.80 -17.82
C ARG A 70 -6.82 -2.31 -17.91
N GLY A 71 -6.62 -1.57 -16.83
CA GLY A 71 -6.72 -0.10 -16.82
C GLY A 71 -5.74 0.54 -17.80
N ASP A 72 -4.49 0.10 -17.84
CA ASP A 72 -3.47 0.58 -18.78
C ASP A 72 -3.78 0.25 -20.25
N PHE A 73 -4.46 -0.86 -20.50
CA PHE A 73 -4.97 -1.19 -21.83
C PHE A 73 -6.14 -0.29 -22.21
N ALA A 74 -7.17 -0.18 -21.37
CA ALA A 74 -8.33 0.67 -21.62
C ALA A 74 -7.93 2.16 -21.78
N PHE A 75 -6.96 2.63 -21.00
CA PHE A 75 -6.39 3.97 -21.11
C PHE A 75 -5.80 4.23 -22.51
N ARG A 76 -5.07 3.25 -23.07
CA ARG A 76 -4.49 3.36 -24.42
C ARG A 76 -5.55 3.33 -25.51
N GLU A 77 -6.60 2.53 -25.33
CA GLU A 77 -7.76 2.47 -26.22
C GLU A 77 -8.69 3.69 -26.07
N LYS A 78 -8.37 4.63 -25.18
CA LYS A 78 -9.16 5.84 -24.85
C LYS A 78 -10.54 5.52 -24.27
N ASP A 79 -10.75 4.30 -23.78
CA ASP A 79 -11.91 3.97 -22.96
C ASP A 79 -11.65 4.41 -21.52
N PHE A 80 -11.84 5.71 -21.28
CA PHE A 80 -11.52 6.34 -20.01
C PHE A 80 -12.43 5.89 -18.87
N LYS A 81 -13.69 5.53 -19.16
CA LYS A 81 -14.64 5.05 -18.13
C LYS A 81 -14.19 3.69 -17.60
N THR A 82 -13.93 2.75 -18.50
CA THR A 82 -13.42 1.43 -18.12
C THR A 82 -12.05 1.53 -17.43
N ALA A 83 -11.18 2.46 -17.88
CA ALA A 83 -9.90 2.71 -17.23
C ALA A 83 -10.08 3.22 -15.79
N ILE A 84 -11.02 4.12 -15.54
CA ILE A 84 -11.36 4.61 -14.18
C ILE A 84 -11.80 3.45 -13.30
N ASP A 85 -12.69 2.59 -13.77
CA ASP A 85 -13.20 1.46 -12.99
C ASP A 85 -12.07 0.49 -12.62
N CYS A 86 -11.21 0.15 -13.57
CA CYS A 86 -10.05 -0.72 -13.34
C CYS A 86 -9.05 -0.10 -12.36
N TYR A 87 -8.70 1.18 -12.53
CA TYR A 87 -7.81 1.86 -11.59
C TYR A 87 -8.42 2.00 -10.19
N SER A 88 -9.75 2.14 -10.09
CA SER A 88 -10.44 2.18 -8.80
C SER A 88 -10.38 0.84 -8.10
N GLN A 89 -10.65 -0.26 -8.81
CA GLN A 89 -10.43 -1.61 -8.28
C GLN A 89 -8.99 -1.83 -7.80
N PHE A 90 -7.99 -1.36 -8.53
CA PHE A 90 -6.58 -1.43 -8.08
C PHE A 90 -6.37 -0.68 -6.75
N ILE A 91 -6.93 0.52 -6.63
CA ILE A 91 -6.78 1.37 -5.44
C ILE A 91 -7.56 0.82 -4.24
N ASP A 92 -8.77 0.32 -4.45
CA ASP A 92 -9.66 -0.19 -3.42
C ASP A 92 -9.10 -1.45 -2.73
N VAL A 93 -8.35 -2.27 -3.47
CA VAL A 93 -7.64 -3.42 -2.88
C VAL A 93 -6.54 -2.97 -1.91
N GLY A 94 -5.92 -1.79 -2.13
CA GLY A 94 -5.10 -1.10 -1.13
C GLY A 94 -3.76 -1.74 -0.75
N THR A 95 -3.44 -2.96 -1.22
CA THR A 95 -2.16 -3.65 -0.90
C THR A 95 -0.93 -2.92 -1.47
N MET A 96 -1.06 -2.16 -2.56
CA MET A 96 0.03 -1.42 -3.18
C MET A 96 -0.43 -0.05 -3.65
N VAL A 97 0.37 0.97 -3.34
CA VAL A 97 0.09 2.35 -3.69
C VAL A 97 1.03 2.78 -4.81
N SER A 98 0.48 3.36 -5.88
CA SER A 98 1.25 3.79 -7.05
C SER A 98 0.83 5.20 -7.47
N PRO A 99 1.73 6.21 -7.39
CA PRO A 99 1.39 7.59 -7.76
C PRO A 99 0.99 7.68 -9.24
N THR A 100 1.58 6.84 -10.11
CA THR A 100 1.23 6.77 -11.53
C THR A 100 -0.21 6.35 -11.78
N VAL A 101 -0.78 5.47 -10.94
CA VAL A 101 -2.18 5.03 -11.10
C VAL A 101 -3.13 6.19 -10.77
N PHE A 102 -2.87 6.92 -9.68
CA PHE A 102 -3.62 8.14 -9.36
C PHE A 102 -3.54 9.19 -10.46
N ALA A 103 -2.35 9.45 -11.00
CA ALA A 103 -2.22 10.37 -12.13
C ALA A 103 -3.00 9.91 -13.36
N ARG A 104 -2.87 8.65 -13.79
CA ARG A 104 -3.60 8.15 -14.96
C ARG A 104 -5.12 8.23 -14.76
N ARG A 105 -5.62 7.87 -13.56
CA ARG A 105 -7.04 7.98 -13.23
C ARG A 105 -7.52 9.44 -13.17
N SER A 106 -6.72 10.34 -12.61
CA SER A 106 -6.96 11.79 -12.64
C SER A 106 -7.12 12.30 -14.07
N LEU A 107 -6.24 11.89 -14.99
CA LEU A 107 -6.36 12.28 -16.40
C LEU A 107 -7.64 11.74 -17.04
N CYS A 108 -8.01 10.48 -16.77
CA CYS A 108 -9.29 9.93 -17.25
C CYS A 108 -10.47 10.76 -16.75
N PHE A 109 -10.49 11.17 -15.48
CA PHE A 109 -11.54 12.01 -14.93
C PHE A 109 -11.61 13.38 -15.62
N LEU A 110 -10.46 14.03 -15.91
CA LEU A 110 -10.44 15.28 -16.68
C LEU A 110 -11.06 15.11 -18.08
N LEU A 111 -10.75 13.98 -18.74
CA LEU A 111 -11.26 13.65 -20.07
C LEU A 111 -12.74 13.24 -20.06
N CYS A 112 -13.24 12.75 -18.94
CA CYS A 112 -14.67 12.48 -18.69
C CYS A 112 -15.42 13.66 -18.07
N ASP A 113 -14.84 14.87 -18.08
CA ASP A 113 -15.44 16.10 -17.55
C ASP A 113 -15.80 16.06 -16.05
N GLN A 114 -14.98 15.35 -15.25
CA GLN A 114 -15.11 15.25 -13.80
C GLN A 114 -13.90 15.88 -13.09
N PRO A 115 -13.73 17.21 -13.16
CA PRO A 115 -12.52 17.88 -12.67
C PRO A 115 -12.35 17.80 -11.14
N ASP A 116 -13.44 17.73 -10.35
CA ASP A 116 -13.35 17.53 -8.90
C ASP A 116 -12.69 16.20 -8.53
N ALA A 117 -13.10 15.11 -9.20
CA ALA A 117 -12.53 13.80 -9.00
C ALA A 117 -11.06 13.76 -9.44
N ALA A 118 -10.76 14.42 -10.55
CA ALA A 118 -9.39 14.55 -11.04
C ALA A 118 -8.48 15.26 -10.04
N LEU A 119 -8.95 16.35 -9.42
CA LEU A 119 -8.19 17.11 -8.43
C LEU A 119 -7.85 16.25 -7.21
N ARG A 120 -8.83 15.49 -6.69
CA ARG A 120 -8.60 14.58 -5.55
C ARG A 120 -7.52 13.55 -5.85
N ASP A 121 -7.55 12.94 -7.03
CA ASP A 121 -6.53 11.97 -7.44
C ASP A 121 -5.15 12.62 -7.63
N ALA A 122 -5.09 13.85 -8.17
CA ALA A 122 -3.84 14.58 -8.32
C ALA A 122 -3.22 14.99 -6.97
N MET A 123 -4.06 15.33 -5.98
CA MET A 123 -3.63 15.54 -4.59
C MET A 123 -3.11 14.25 -3.96
N GLN A 124 -3.80 13.13 -4.17
CA GLN A 124 -3.35 11.85 -3.65
C GLN A 124 -2.02 11.40 -4.28
N ALA A 125 -1.82 11.65 -5.58
CA ALA A 125 -0.55 11.41 -6.25
C ALA A 125 0.61 12.20 -5.60
N GLN A 126 0.36 13.46 -5.23
CA GLN A 126 1.33 14.30 -4.50
C GLN A 126 1.59 13.76 -3.09
N CYS A 127 0.56 13.31 -2.35
CA CYS A 127 0.74 12.69 -1.03
C CYS A 127 1.67 11.46 -1.10
N VAL A 128 1.55 10.66 -2.17
CA VAL A 128 2.38 9.46 -2.37
C VAL A 128 3.79 9.82 -2.83
N TYR A 129 3.93 10.83 -3.68
CA TYR A 129 5.24 11.31 -4.15
C TYR A 129 5.29 12.85 -4.17
N PRO A 130 5.74 13.48 -3.05
CA PRO A 130 5.66 14.94 -2.86
C PRO A 130 6.41 15.76 -3.89
N ASP A 131 7.54 15.25 -4.37
CA ASP A 131 8.42 15.96 -5.31
C ASP A 131 8.05 15.69 -6.78
N TRP A 132 6.85 15.17 -7.07
CA TRP A 132 6.46 14.83 -8.44
C TRP A 132 5.90 16.04 -9.20
N PRO A 133 6.62 16.60 -10.20
CA PRO A 133 6.16 17.81 -10.89
C PRO A 133 4.85 17.57 -11.65
N THR A 134 4.64 16.33 -12.13
CA THR A 134 3.42 15.94 -12.82
C THR A 134 2.19 16.05 -11.93
N ALA A 135 2.28 15.75 -10.63
CA ALA A 135 1.15 15.86 -9.73
C ALA A 135 0.66 17.32 -9.61
N PHE A 136 1.59 18.26 -9.42
CA PHE A 136 1.27 19.70 -9.38
C PHE A 136 0.66 20.20 -10.69
N TYR A 137 1.21 19.75 -11.84
CA TYR A 137 0.65 20.09 -13.14
C TYR A 137 -0.79 19.57 -13.29
N MET A 138 -1.09 18.37 -12.82
CA MET A 138 -2.46 17.84 -12.90
C MET A 138 -3.43 18.58 -11.98
N GLN A 139 -2.98 19.00 -10.79
CA GLN A 139 -3.76 19.85 -9.89
C GLN A 139 -4.10 21.19 -10.54
N SER A 140 -3.14 21.86 -11.17
CA SER A 140 -3.38 23.15 -11.82
C SER A 140 -4.36 23.03 -12.98
N VAL A 141 -4.24 21.98 -13.81
CA VAL A 141 -5.18 21.72 -14.90
C VAL A 141 -6.60 21.43 -14.37
N ALA A 142 -6.72 20.65 -13.29
CA ALA A 142 -8.01 20.36 -12.68
C ALA A 142 -8.66 21.62 -12.08
N LEU A 143 -7.89 22.44 -11.37
CA LEU A 143 -8.37 23.71 -10.79
C LEU A 143 -8.81 24.69 -11.86
N ALA A 144 -8.03 24.86 -12.94
CA ALA A 144 -8.41 25.72 -14.06
C ALA A 144 -9.74 25.27 -14.68
N LYS A 145 -9.96 23.96 -14.80
CA LYS A 145 -11.19 23.41 -15.35
C LYS A 145 -12.39 23.62 -14.40
N LEU A 146 -12.19 23.53 -13.07
CA LEU A 146 -13.22 23.84 -12.08
C LEU A 146 -13.66 25.30 -12.12
N ASP A 147 -12.70 26.22 -12.24
CA ASP A 147 -12.97 27.66 -12.31
C ASP A 147 -13.84 28.01 -13.53
N MET A 148 -13.51 27.44 -14.69
CA MET A 148 -14.32 27.58 -15.91
C MET A 148 -15.76 27.09 -15.74
N HIS A 149 -15.98 26.01 -14.98
CA HIS A 149 -17.32 25.48 -14.71
C HIS A 149 -18.11 26.39 -13.76
N ASN A 150 -17.45 26.96 -12.75
CA ASN A 150 -18.06 27.92 -11.82
C ASN A 150 -18.46 29.21 -12.55
N ASP A 151 -17.56 29.74 -13.38
CA ASP A 151 -17.84 30.90 -14.23
C ASP A 151 -19.03 30.63 -15.16
N ALA A 152 -19.04 29.49 -15.86
CA ALA A 152 -20.13 29.11 -16.75
C ALA A 152 -21.48 29.00 -16.02
N ALA A 153 -21.51 28.49 -14.80
CA ALA A 153 -22.72 28.40 -13.99
C ALA A 153 -23.27 29.79 -13.59
N GLY A 154 -22.38 30.78 -13.35
CA GLY A 154 -22.76 32.14 -12.98
C GLY A 154 -23.43 32.97 -14.09
N TYR A 155 -23.31 32.56 -15.36
CA TYR A 155 -23.95 33.26 -16.50
C TYR A 155 -25.37 32.75 -16.84
N VAL A 156 -25.90 31.76 -16.12
CA VAL A 156 -27.21 31.13 -16.40
C VAL A 156 -28.32 31.60 -15.44
N GLU A 157 -28.09 32.65 -14.65
CA GLU A 157 -29.12 33.31 -13.82
C GLU A 157 -29.75 34.55 -14.48
#